data_AF-A0A845GBE5-F1
#
_entry.id   AF-A0A845GBE5-F1
#
_cell.length_a   1.000
_cell.length_b   1.000
_cell.length_c   1.000
_cell.angle_alpha   90.00
_cell.angle_beta   90.00
_cell.angle_gamma   90.00
#
_symmetry.space_group_name_H-M   'P 1'
#
loop_
_entity.id
_entity.type
_entity.pdbx_description
1 polymer ?
#
loop_
_entity_poly.entity_id
_entity_poly.type
_entity_poly.pdbx_seq_one_letter_code
_entity_poly.pdbx_strand_id
1 'polypeptide(L)'
;MNASDDIIENITYDELHVGQTARLCRTLTKDDIAAFAAVSGDVNPAHVDPEYAGHTLFHGVIAHGMWGAALISRLLGTVLPGPGTIYLGQTLQFLKPVRIGDELRITATVTSMEPAKKHVLLDCEIKNQTGAVVLNGVATVIAPSEKVRRPRVHLPSISLSQVHANYASLMEAAAPLTPVRCGVVHPCDEASLRGALDAATHKLIVPVLIAPEARLRALADGAGLSL
;
A
#
# COMPACT_ATOMS: atom_id res chain seq x y z
N MET A 1 -13.78 -12.87 -20.03
CA MET A 1 -12.64 -13.24 -19.16
C MET A 1 -11.93 -14.38 -19.85
N ASN A 2 -10.67 -14.21 -20.24
CA ASN A 2 -9.91 -15.25 -20.94
C ASN A 2 -9.45 -16.30 -19.92
N ALA A 3 -9.68 -17.58 -20.24
CA ALA A 3 -9.32 -18.73 -19.40
C ALA A 3 -7.82 -18.85 -19.07
N SER A 4 -6.97 -18.01 -19.67
CA SER A 4 -5.53 -17.94 -19.41
C SER A 4 -5.16 -17.19 -18.12
N ASP A 5 -6.04 -16.32 -17.59
CA ASP A 5 -5.75 -15.55 -16.37
C ASP A 5 -6.00 -16.33 -15.06
N ASP A 6 -6.59 -17.52 -15.16
CA ASP A 6 -6.96 -18.36 -14.01
C ASP A 6 -5.90 -19.42 -13.66
N ILE A 7 -4.87 -19.59 -14.48
CA ILE A 7 -3.80 -20.56 -14.28
C ILE A 7 -2.46 -19.84 -14.13
N ILE A 8 -1.62 -20.33 -13.21
CA ILE A 8 -0.22 -19.98 -13.11
C ILE A 8 0.62 -21.19 -13.55
N GLU A 9 1.58 -20.92 -14.43
CA GLU A 9 2.42 -21.93 -15.05
C GLU A 9 3.87 -21.43 -15.10
N ASN A 10 4.82 -22.33 -14.87
CA ASN A 10 6.24 -22.01 -14.92
C ASN A 10 6.88 -22.39 -16.27
N ILE A 11 8.13 -21.98 -16.43
CA ILE A 11 9.04 -22.42 -17.49
C ILE A 11 10.18 -23.15 -16.79
N THR A 12 10.38 -24.43 -17.11
CA THR A 12 11.44 -25.22 -16.48
C THR A 12 12.80 -24.77 -16.99
N TYR A 13 13.86 -25.15 -16.27
CA TYR A 13 15.23 -24.85 -16.67
C TYR A 13 15.53 -25.27 -18.13
N ASP A 14 15.05 -26.44 -18.53
CA ASP A 14 15.29 -27.00 -19.88
C ASP A 14 14.46 -26.30 -20.98
N GLU A 15 13.40 -25.58 -20.62
CA GLU A 15 12.56 -24.79 -21.53
C GLU A 15 13.08 -23.33 -21.66
N LEU A 16 13.91 -22.87 -20.73
CA LEU A 16 14.49 -21.53 -20.74
C LEU A 16 15.62 -21.41 -21.78
N HIS A 17 15.80 -20.20 -22.30
CA HIS A 17 16.94 -19.86 -23.14
C HIS A 17 17.46 -18.45 -22.87
N VAL A 18 18.75 -18.24 -23.12
CA VAL A 18 19.38 -16.91 -23.03
C VAL A 18 18.71 -15.94 -24.03
N GLY A 19 18.45 -14.73 -23.58
CA GLY A 19 17.70 -13.70 -24.32
C GLY A 19 16.19 -13.76 -24.11
N GLN A 20 15.67 -14.77 -23.43
CA GLN A 20 14.24 -14.85 -23.11
C GLN A 20 13.85 -13.74 -22.11
N THR A 21 12.76 -13.03 -22.41
CA THR A 21 12.30 -11.89 -21.62
C THR A 21 10.85 -12.06 -21.19
N ALA A 22 10.55 -11.60 -19.97
CA ALA A 22 9.18 -11.40 -19.50
C ALA A 22 9.01 -10.00 -18.93
N ARG A 23 7.76 -9.52 -18.89
CA ARG A 23 7.43 -8.20 -18.38
C ARG A 23 6.09 -8.17 -17.65
N LEU A 24 5.96 -7.24 -16.72
CA LEU A 24 4.69 -6.83 -16.12
C LEU A 24 4.60 -5.31 -16.04
N CYS A 25 3.38 -4.79 -16.03
CA CYS A 25 3.12 -3.36 -15.77
C CYS A 25 2.39 -3.20 -14.44
N ARG A 26 2.76 -2.16 -13.69
CA ARG A 26 2.07 -1.76 -12.45
C ARG A 26 2.13 -0.25 -12.27
N THR A 27 0.98 0.37 -12.09
CA THR A 27 0.88 1.77 -11.69
C THR A 27 1.02 1.88 -10.17
N LEU A 28 1.84 2.81 -9.70
CA LEU A 28 1.97 3.08 -8.27
C LEU A 28 0.76 3.87 -7.77
N THR A 29 0.12 3.36 -6.73
CA THR A 29 -1.00 4.03 -6.04
C THR A 29 -0.60 4.48 -4.63
N LYS A 30 -1.42 5.34 -4.02
CA LYS A 30 -1.25 5.72 -2.62
C LYS A 30 -1.38 4.50 -1.68
N ASP A 31 -2.28 3.58 -2.00
CA ASP A 31 -2.51 2.36 -1.21
C ASP A 31 -1.31 1.42 -1.25
N ASP A 32 -0.59 1.35 -2.37
CA ASP A 32 0.65 0.57 -2.47
C ASP A 32 1.71 1.11 -1.50
N ILE A 33 1.88 2.43 -1.40
CA ILE A 33 2.84 3.07 -0.47
C ILE A 33 2.42 2.81 0.98
N ALA A 34 1.14 2.99 1.30
CA ALA A 34 0.63 2.77 2.64
C ALA A 34 0.73 1.30 3.06
N ALA A 35 0.41 0.36 2.17
CA ALA A 35 0.53 -1.08 2.41
C ALA A 35 1.99 -1.49 2.59
N PHE A 36 2.89 -0.95 1.77
CA PHE A 36 4.32 -1.26 1.88
C PHE A 36 4.88 -0.72 3.20
N ALA A 37 4.56 0.53 3.58
CA ALA A 37 4.96 1.09 4.87
C ALA A 37 4.43 0.27 6.06
N ALA A 38 3.17 -0.18 5.99
CA ALA A 38 2.56 -1.00 7.04
C ALA A 38 3.25 -2.37 7.21
N VAL A 39 3.67 -3.00 6.10
CA VAL A 39 4.35 -4.31 6.11
C VAL A 39 5.83 -4.19 6.46
N SER A 40 6.52 -3.16 5.97
CA SER A 40 7.96 -2.97 6.17
C SER A 40 8.30 -2.29 7.49
N GLY A 41 7.36 -1.52 8.07
CA GLY A 41 7.61 -0.62 9.19
C GLY A 41 8.35 0.66 8.79
N ASP A 42 8.59 0.90 7.50
CA ASP A 42 9.31 2.07 7.00
C ASP A 42 8.37 3.29 6.93
N VAL A 43 8.39 4.06 8.02
CA VAL A 43 7.66 5.31 8.20
C VAL A 43 8.50 6.55 7.86
N ASN A 44 9.52 6.41 7.00
CA ASN A 44 10.31 7.56 6.58
C ASN A 44 9.40 8.66 6.00
N PRO A 45 9.48 9.90 6.51
CA PRO A 45 8.60 11.00 6.10
C PRO A 45 8.56 11.26 4.59
N ALA A 46 9.64 10.95 3.86
CA ALA A 46 9.68 11.04 2.39
C ALA A 46 8.60 10.19 1.68
N HIS A 47 8.07 9.17 2.36
CA HIS A 47 7.08 8.23 1.83
C HIS A 47 5.68 8.43 2.40
N VAL A 48 5.54 9.01 3.60
CA VAL A 48 4.26 9.00 4.33
C VAL A 48 3.74 10.38 4.72
N ASP A 49 4.57 11.43 4.61
CA ASP A 49 4.23 12.79 5.00
C ASP A 49 4.31 13.73 3.79
N PRO A 50 3.16 14.15 3.22
CA PRO A 50 3.12 15.07 2.09
C PRO A 50 3.69 16.45 2.38
N GLU A 51 3.56 16.96 3.61
CA GLU A 51 4.08 18.27 4.01
C GLU A 51 5.61 18.23 4.02
N TYR A 52 6.17 17.22 4.70
CA TYR A 52 7.62 17.00 4.70
C TYR A 52 8.15 16.76 3.28
N ALA A 53 7.54 15.84 2.53
CA ALA A 53 8.02 15.45 1.21
C ALA A 53 7.97 16.60 0.19
N GLY A 54 7.01 17.53 0.33
CA GLY A 54 6.91 18.74 -0.49
C GLY A 54 8.11 19.68 -0.38
N HIS A 55 8.78 19.68 0.77
CA HIS A 55 9.99 20.50 1.04
C HIS A 55 11.30 19.79 0.69
N THR A 56 11.26 18.53 0.28
CA THR A 56 12.45 17.77 -0.12
C THR A 56 12.77 17.96 -1.60
N LEU A 57 13.98 17.55 -2.01
CA LEU A 57 14.40 17.46 -3.42
C LEU A 57 13.41 16.67 -4.31
N PHE A 58 12.56 15.83 -3.72
CA PHE A 58 11.59 15.00 -4.44
C PHE A 58 10.28 15.72 -4.78
N HIS A 59 10.00 16.85 -4.11
CA HIS A 59 8.82 17.71 -4.30
C HIS A 59 7.49 16.93 -4.20
N GLY A 60 7.38 16.05 -3.20
CA GLY A 60 6.21 15.22 -2.95
C GLY A 60 6.57 13.77 -2.59
N VAL A 61 5.55 13.02 -2.17
CA VAL A 61 5.69 11.63 -1.73
C VAL A 61 6.19 10.74 -2.87
N ILE A 62 7.22 9.95 -2.58
CA ILE A 62 7.79 8.95 -3.50
C ILE A 62 7.57 7.54 -2.94
N ALA A 63 7.55 6.52 -3.79
CA ALA A 63 7.54 5.13 -3.34
C ALA A 63 8.85 4.74 -2.64
N HIS A 64 8.75 3.75 -1.73
CA HIS A 64 9.90 3.01 -1.24
C HIS A 64 10.59 2.31 -2.42
N GLY A 65 11.90 2.49 -2.58
CA GLY A 65 12.64 1.83 -3.67
C GLY A 65 12.45 0.31 -3.67
N MET A 66 12.34 -0.28 -2.49
CA MET A 66 12.10 -1.72 -2.30
C MET A 66 10.73 -2.21 -2.77
N TRP A 67 9.74 -1.32 -2.95
CA TRP A 67 8.50 -1.69 -3.63
C TRP A 67 8.77 -2.16 -5.07
N GLY A 68 9.70 -1.50 -5.79
CA GLY A 68 10.13 -1.93 -7.12
C GLY A 68 10.76 -3.33 -7.12
N ALA A 69 11.59 -3.62 -6.12
CA ALA A 69 12.19 -4.95 -5.97
C ALA A 69 11.15 -6.04 -5.65
N ALA A 70 10.11 -5.71 -4.88
CA ALA A 70 8.99 -6.63 -4.65
C ALA A 70 8.25 -6.98 -5.97
N LEU A 71 8.15 -6.03 -6.91
CA LEU A 71 7.60 -6.28 -8.24
C LEU A 71 8.50 -7.17 -9.10
N ILE A 72 9.83 -7.03 -8.99
CA ILE A 72 10.78 -7.97 -9.63
C ILE A 72 10.58 -9.37 -9.05
N SER A 73 10.53 -9.50 -7.73
CA SER A 73 10.27 -10.79 -7.06
C SER A 73 8.97 -11.44 -7.55
N ARG A 74 7.90 -10.64 -7.68
CA ARG A 74 6.64 -11.11 -8.29
C ARG A 74 6.84 -11.61 -9.72
N LEU A 75 7.53 -10.86 -10.58
CA LEU A 75 7.78 -11.27 -11.97
C LEU A 75 8.50 -12.62 -12.02
N LEU A 76 9.54 -12.79 -11.20
CA LEU A 76 10.35 -14.00 -11.15
C LEU A 76 9.57 -15.20 -10.63
N GLY A 77 8.80 -15.01 -9.55
CA GLY A 77 8.03 -16.09 -8.92
C GLY A 77 6.73 -16.46 -9.64
N THR A 78 6.22 -15.61 -10.54
CA THR A 78 4.90 -15.83 -11.17
C THR A 78 4.87 -15.88 -12.69
N VAL A 79 5.95 -15.45 -13.36
CA VAL A 79 6.00 -15.39 -14.83
C VAL A 79 7.26 -16.03 -15.39
N LEU A 80 8.45 -15.59 -14.98
CA LEU A 80 9.72 -16.05 -15.57
C LEU A 80 10.83 -16.15 -14.52
N PRO A 81 11.27 -17.36 -14.12
CA PRO A 81 10.78 -18.66 -14.59
C PRO A 81 9.37 -19.03 -14.10
N GLY A 82 8.86 -18.37 -13.04
CA GLY A 82 7.53 -18.62 -12.50
C GLY A 82 7.53 -19.60 -11.31
N PRO A 83 6.41 -20.29 -11.03
CA PRO A 83 6.25 -21.16 -9.87
C PRO A 83 7.38 -22.19 -9.69
N GLY A 84 7.86 -22.36 -8.45
CA GLY A 84 8.97 -23.25 -8.13
C GLY A 84 10.36 -22.64 -8.30
N THR A 85 10.45 -21.38 -8.75
CA THR A 85 11.71 -20.63 -8.74
C THR A 85 12.19 -20.39 -7.32
N ILE A 86 13.49 -20.62 -7.07
CA ILE A 86 14.14 -20.29 -5.79
C ILE A 86 15.00 -19.04 -6.00
N TYR A 87 14.74 -18.01 -5.21
CA TYR A 87 15.42 -16.73 -5.35
C TYR A 87 16.69 -16.70 -4.48
N LEU A 88 17.87 -16.70 -5.11
CA LEU A 88 19.16 -16.78 -4.41
C LEU A 88 19.77 -15.42 -4.06
N GLY A 89 19.60 -14.43 -4.94
CA GLY A 89 20.19 -13.12 -4.71
C GLY A 89 19.74 -12.09 -5.73
N GLN A 90 19.83 -10.82 -5.36
CA GLN A 90 19.46 -9.69 -6.20
C GLN A 90 20.39 -8.51 -5.88
N THR A 91 20.97 -7.92 -6.91
CA THR A 91 21.61 -6.59 -6.83
C THR A 91 20.63 -5.52 -7.28
N LEU A 92 20.66 -4.31 -6.72
CA LEU A 92 19.74 -3.23 -7.08
C LEU A 92 20.48 -1.90 -7.14
N GLN A 93 20.17 -1.09 -8.15
CA GLN A 93 20.53 0.33 -8.20
C GLN A 93 19.25 1.15 -8.38
N PHE A 94 19.01 2.08 -7.46
CA PHE A 94 17.87 2.98 -7.49
C PHE A 94 18.29 4.28 -8.17
N LEU A 95 17.91 4.44 -9.44
CA LEU A 95 18.42 5.51 -10.30
C LEU A 95 17.54 6.76 -10.23
N LYS A 96 16.23 6.59 -10.09
CA LYS A 96 15.26 7.69 -10.07
C LYS A 96 14.11 7.40 -9.10
N PRO A 97 13.54 8.45 -8.47
CA PRO A 97 12.35 8.29 -7.65
C PRO A 97 11.15 7.88 -8.50
N VAL A 98 10.26 7.09 -7.92
CA VAL A 98 8.95 6.72 -8.49
C VAL A 98 7.87 7.47 -7.73
N ARG A 99 6.94 8.10 -8.45
CA ARG A 99 5.85 8.90 -7.89
C ARG A 99 4.49 8.23 -8.06
N ILE A 100 3.54 8.59 -7.21
CA ILE A 100 2.15 8.15 -7.33
C ILE A 100 1.64 8.48 -8.74
N GLY A 101 1.03 7.50 -9.41
CA GLY A 101 0.57 7.61 -10.78
C GLY A 101 1.59 7.19 -11.85
N ASP A 102 2.87 7.01 -11.51
CA ASP A 102 3.84 6.46 -12.45
C ASP A 102 3.45 5.04 -12.84
N GLU A 103 3.45 4.77 -14.15
CA GLU A 103 3.27 3.42 -14.69
C GLU A 103 4.64 2.78 -14.87
N LEU A 104 4.93 1.75 -14.08
CA LEU A 104 6.18 1.04 -14.16
C LEU A 104 6.05 -0.21 -15.02
N ARG A 105 6.98 -0.37 -15.95
CA ARG A 105 7.23 -1.58 -16.72
C ARG A 105 8.45 -2.29 -16.15
N ILE A 106 8.21 -3.44 -15.54
CA ILE A 106 9.22 -4.32 -14.95
C ILE A 106 9.55 -5.40 -15.98
N THR A 107 10.83 -5.57 -16.28
CA THR A 107 11.33 -6.50 -17.29
C THR A 107 12.44 -7.35 -16.68
N ALA A 108 12.41 -8.66 -16.95
CA ALA A 108 13.50 -9.57 -16.61
C ALA A 108 13.92 -10.34 -17.87
N THR A 109 15.23 -10.37 -18.15
CA THR A 109 15.81 -11.03 -19.32
C THR A 109 16.87 -12.03 -18.89
N VAL A 110 16.77 -13.28 -19.34
CA VAL A 110 17.76 -14.31 -19.06
C VAL A 110 19.07 -13.96 -19.75
N THR A 111 20.15 -13.77 -18.98
CA THR A 111 21.47 -13.40 -19.51
C THR A 111 22.46 -14.56 -19.49
N SER A 112 22.32 -15.49 -18.54
CA SER A 112 23.14 -16.70 -18.49
C SER A 112 22.45 -17.84 -17.75
N MET A 113 22.89 -19.07 -18.03
CA MET A 113 22.38 -20.29 -17.44
C MET A 113 23.54 -21.22 -17.09
N GLU A 114 23.56 -21.77 -15.87
CA GLU A 114 24.58 -22.69 -15.35
C GLU A 114 23.96 -24.08 -15.09
N PRO A 115 24.20 -25.09 -15.96
CA PRO A 115 23.47 -26.37 -15.90
C PRO A 115 23.69 -27.17 -14.62
N ALA A 116 24.92 -27.16 -14.07
CA ALA A 116 25.28 -27.98 -12.92
C ALA A 116 24.45 -27.66 -11.66
N LYS A 117 24.03 -26.40 -11.51
CA LYS A 117 23.25 -25.92 -10.36
C LYS A 117 21.86 -25.42 -10.75
N LYS A 118 21.54 -25.45 -12.06
CA LYS A 118 20.33 -24.86 -12.64
C LYS A 118 20.16 -23.38 -12.28
N HIS A 119 21.29 -22.68 -12.10
CA HIS A 119 21.28 -21.25 -11.84
C HIS A 119 20.97 -20.50 -13.12
N VAL A 120 20.19 -19.44 -13.00
CA VAL A 120 19.86 -18.51 -14.08
C VAL A 120 20.12 -17.10 -13.58
N LEU A 121 20.90 -16.35 -14.36
CA LEU A 121 21.05 -14.90 -14.15
C LEU A 121 20.04 -14.17 -15.02
N LEU A 122 19.34 -13.20 -14.42
CA LEU A 122 18.40 -12.35 -15.11
C LEU A 122 18.77 -10.88 -14.92
N ASP A 123 18.96 -10.17 -16.02
CA ASP A 123 19.00 -8.71 -16.01
C ASP A 123 17.59 -8.18 -15.77
N CYS A 124 17.44 -7.37 -14.73
CA CYS A 124 16.17 -6.84 -14.28
C CYS A 124 16.17 -5.32 -14.43
N GLU A 125 15.17 -4.78 -15.12
CA GLU A 125 15.04 -3.36 -15.40
C GLU A 125 13.61 -2.90 -15.14
N ILE A 126 13.46 -1.76 -14.46
CA ILE A 126 12.20 -1.08 -14.30
C ILE A 126 12.28 0.28 -14.99
N LYS A 127 11.37 0.50 -15.94
CA LYS A 127 11.19 1.76 -16.65
C LYS A 127 9.84 2.39 -16.29
N ASN A 128 9.79 3.72 -16.23
CA ASN A 128 8.52 4.43 -16.10
C ASN A 128 7.86 4.68 -17.48
N GLN A 129 6.73 5.38 -17.47
CA GLN A 129 5.95 5.74 -18.67
C GLN A 129 6.72 6.58 -19.70
N THR A 130 7.77 7.30 -19.30
CA THR A 130 8.61 8.09 -20.22
C THR A 130 9.77 7.29 -20.79
N GLY A 131 9.91 6.01 -20.40
CA GLY A 131 11.01 5.14 -20.82
C GLY A 131 12.29 5.32 -19.99
N ALA A 132 12.27 6.16 -18.95
CA ALA A 132 13.41 6.34 -18.07
C ALA A 132 13.57 5.13 -17.14
N VAL A 133 14.80 4.61 -17.02
CA VAL A 133 15.14 3.57 -16.04
C VAL A 133 15.10 4.16 -14.64
N VAL A 134 14.27 3.59 -13.78
CA VAL A 134 14.13 3.99 -12.37
C VAL A 134 14.88 3.05 -11.43
N LEU A 135 14.97 1.77 -11.80
CA LEU A 135 15.68 0.74 -11.04
C LEU A 135 16.25 -0.29 -12.02
N ASN A 136 17.48 -0.74 -11.78
CA ASN A 136 18.03 -1.90 -12.48
C ASN A 136 18.80 -2.81 -11.51
N GLY A 137 19.17 -4.01 -11.98
CA GLY A 137 19.87 -4.97 -11.16
C GLY A 137 19.93 -6.36 -11.80
N VAL A 138 20.64 -7.28 -11.14
CA VAL A 138 20.75 -8.68 -11.58
C VAL A 138 20.18 -9.60 -10.52
N ALA A 139 19.24 -10.46 -10.93
CA ALA A 139 18.69 -11.52 -10.12
C ALA A 139 19.40 -12.84 -10.42
N THR A 140 19.73 -13.59 -9.37
CA THR A 140 20.21 -14.97 -9.45
C THR A 140 19.14 -15.88 -8.88
N VAL A 141 18.68 -16.86 -9.67
CA VAL A 141 17.65 -17.82 -9.26
C VAL A 141 18.06 -19.24 -9.58
N ILE A 142 17.47 -20.21 -8.88
CA ILE A 142 17.40 -21.61 -9.35
C ILE A 142 16.07 -21.74 -10.10
N ALA A 143 16.13 -22.09 -11.39
CA ALA A 143 14.93 -22.33 -12.16
C ALA A 143 14.32 -23.72 -11.81
N PRO A 144 12.99 -23.86 -11.87
CA PRO A 144 12.32 -25.11 -11.56
C PRO A 144 12.71 -26.19 -12.57
N SER A 145 12.82 -27.43 -12.11
CA SER A 145 13.05 -28.59 -12.99
C SER A 145 11.77 -29.31 -13.38
N GLU A 146 10.74 -29.17 -12.55
CA GLU A 146 9.45 -29.80 -12.77
C GLU A 146 8.43 -28.76 -13.22
N LYS A 147 7.57 -29.17 -14.15
CA LYS A 147 6.49 -28.33 -14.64
C LYS A 147 5.45 -28.15 -13.54
N VAL A 148 5.17 -26.89 -13.20
CA VAL A 148 4.12 -26.53 -12.25
C VAL A 148 3.04 -25.77 -12.99
N ARG A 149 1.81 -26.29 -12.92
CA ARG A 149 0.61 -25.67 -13.49
C ARG A 149 -0.53 -25.78 -12.50
N ARG A 150 -1.03 -24.65 -11.99
CA ARG A 150 -2.04 -24.59 -10.92
C ARG A 150 -3.03 -23.45 -11.14
N PRO A 151 -4.25 -23.53 -10.59
CA PRO A 151 -5.13 -22.37 -10.51
C PRO A 151 -4.48 -21.21 -9.74
N ARG A 152 -4.69 -19.98 -10.22
CA ARG A 152 -4.29 -18.77 -9.51
C ARG A 152 -5.16 -18.56 -8.29
N VAL A 153 -4.52 -18.28 -7.17
CA VAL A 153 -5.23 -17.89 -5.95
C VAL A 153 -5.56 -16.40 -6.04
N HIS A 154 -6.83 -16.05 -5.85
CA HIS A 154 -7.22 -14.65 -5.70
C HIS A 154 -6.72 -14.12 -4.35
N LEU A 155 -6.02 -13.00 -4.38
CA LEU A 155 -5.53 -12.34 -3.18
C LEU A 155 -6.70 -11.74 -2.39
N PRO A 156 -6.63 -11.72 -1.05
CA PRO A 156 -7.61 -11.03 -0.23
C PRO A 156 -7.59 -9.52 -0.53
N SER A 157 -8.75 -8.87 -0.38
CA SER A 157 -8.84 -7.41 -0.41
C SER A 157 -8.25 -6.84 0.88
N ILE A 158 -7.23 -6.00 0.76
CA ILE A 158 -6.66 -5.25 1.90
C ILE A 158 -7.39 -3.91 1.99
N SER A 159 -7.96 -3.60 3.15
CA SER A 159 -8.51 -2.28 3.45
C SER A 159 -7.69 -1.64 4.56
N LEU A 160 -7.02 -0.52 4.26
CA LEU A 160 -6.22 0.22 5.22
C LEU A 160 -7.09 1.32 5.86
N SER A 161 -7.46 1.14 7.14
CA SER A 161 -8.19 2.16 7.89
C SER A 161 -7.22 3.03 8.70
N GLN A 162 -7.05 4.29 8.32
CA GLN A 162 -6.34 5.28 9.12
C GLN A 162 -7.30 5.94 10.11
N VAL A 163 -7.66 5.22 11.17
CA VAL A 163 -8.70 5.65 12.13
C VAL A 163 -8.37 7.00 12.76
N HIS A 164 -7.09 7.26 13.07
CA HIS A 164 -6.68 8.51 13.72
C HIS A 164 -6.43 9.68 12.75
N ALA A 165 -5.90 9.42 11.54
CA ALA A 165 -5.65 10.48 10.57
C ALA A 165 -6.96 11.10 10.06
N ASN A 166 -7.98 10.27 9.84
CA ASN A 166 -9.29 10.74 9.40
C ASN A 166 -9.96 11.65 10.44
N TYR A 167 -9.82 11.35 11.74
CA TYR A 167 -10.38 12.19 12.80
C TYR A 167 -9.74 13.59 12.81
N ALA A 168 -8.41 13.66 12.80
CA ALA A 168 -7.69 14.93 12.82
C ALA A 168 -8.03 15.81 11.60
N SER A 169 -8.02 15.24 10.40
CA SER A 169 -8.36 15.98 9.17
C SER A 169 -9.82 16.45 9.15
N LEU A 170 -10.77 15.65 9.68
CA LEU A 170 -12.16 16.07 9.81
C LEU A 170 -12.31 17.21 10.83
N MET A 171 -11.59 17.18 11.95
CA MET A 171 -11.58 18.26 12.93
C MET A 171 -10.98 19.55 12.36
N GLU A 172 -9.89 19.46 11.61
CA GLU A 172 -9.27 20.60 10.93
C GLU A 172 -10.20 21.19 9.86
N ALA A 173 -10.83 20.34 9.04
CA ALA A 173 -11.80 20.77 8.04
C ALA A 173 -13.05 21.40 8.67
N ALA A 174 -13.44 20.97 9.88
CA ALA A 174 -14.57 21.51 10.61
C ALA A 174 -14.23 22.80 11.39
N ALA A 175 -12.98 23.02 11.76
CA ALA A 175 -12.54 24.17 12.57
C ALA A 175 -12.97 25.56 12.03
N PRO A 176 -12.94 25.86 10.72
CA PRO A 176 -13.40 27.15 10.20
C PRO A 176 -14.93 27.25 10.03
N LEU A 177 -15.66 26.15 10.18
CA LEU A 177 -17.11 26.14 9.98
C LEU A 177 -17.85 26.72 11.18
N THR A 178 -19.01 27.32 10.92
CA THR A 178 -19.88 27.79 12.00
C THR A 178 -20.59 26.60 12.65
N PRO A 179 -20.58 26.46 13.98
CA PRO A 179 -21.24 25.35 14.66
C PRO A 179 -22.73 25.29 14.34
N VAL A 180 -23.23 24.11 13.96
CA VAL A 180 -24.65 23.94 13.62
C VAL A 180 -25.45 23.66 14.88
N ARG A 181 -26.59 24.34 15.03
CA ARG A 181 -27.51 24.06 16.14
C ARG A 181 -28.14 22.68 15.94
N CYS A 182 -27.86 21.75 16.85
CA CYS A 182 -28.15 20.33 16.68
C CYS A 182 -28.97 19.79 17.86
N GLY A 183 -30.15 19.21 17.60
CA GLY A 183 -30.93 18.53 18.62
C GLY A 183 -30.37 17.14 18.91
N VAL A 184 -29.95 16.88 20.15
CA VAL A 184 -29.50 15.56 20.59
C VAL A 184 -30.63 14.94 21.40
N VAL A 185 -31.34 13.99 20.79
CA VAL A 185 -32.54 13.39 21.38
C VAL A 185 -32.17 12.22 22.27
N HIS A 186 -32.62 12.29 23.52
CA HIS A 186 -32.50 11.25 24.53
C HIS A 186 -31.05 10.73 24.79
N PRO A 187 -30.03 11.60 25.01
CA PRO A 187 -28.68 11.18 25.39
C PRO A 187 -28.61 10.79 26.88
N CYS A 188 -29.42 9.80 27.29
CA CYS A 188 -29.54 9.36 28.68
C CYS A 188 -28.61 8.18 29.03
N ASP A 189 -27.48 8.09 28.34
CA ASP A 189 -26.34 7.24 28.64
C ASP A 189 -25.05 8.06 28.53
N GLU A 190 -24.03 7.61 29.24
CA GLU A 190 -22.77 8.35 29.40
C GLU A 190 -22.08 8.64 28.07
N ALA A 191 -22.04 7.68 27.15
CA ALA A 191 -21.35 7.81 25.87
C ALA A 191 -22.04 8.85 24.98
N SER A 192 -23.37 8.80 24.89
CA SER A 192 -24.16 9.75 24.10
C SER A 192 -24.08 11.17 24.66
N LEU A 193 -24.15 11.33 25.98
CA LEU A 193 -24.05 12.64 26.61
C LEU A 193 -22.65 13.24 26.44
N ARG A 194 -21.61 12.44 26.70
CA ARG A 194 -20.21 12.85 26.54
C ARG A 194 -19.91 13.25 25.10
N GLY A 195 -20.36 12.46 24.12
CA GLY A 195 -20.17 12.78 22.70
C GLY A 195 -20.81 14.11 22.28
N ALA A 196 -22.00 14.44 22.81
CA ALA A 196 -22.65 15.73 22.54
C ALA A 196 -21.88 16.92 23.15
N LEU A 197 -21.35 16.75 24.36
CA LEU A 197 -20.57 17.78 25.06
C LEU A 197 -19.16 17.95 24.46
N ASP A 198 -18.51 16.86 24.07
CA ASP A 198 -17.22 16.89 23.38
C ASP A 198 -17.37 17.61 22.03
N ALA A 199 -18.43 17.31 21.26
CA ALA A 199 -18.72 18.00 20.01
C ALA A 199 -18.98 19.51 20.20
N ALA A 200 -19.62 19.91 21.32
CA ALA A 200 -19.78 21.31 21.68
C ALA A 200 -18.45 21.97 22.04
N THR A 201 -17.61 21.29 22.82
CA THR A 201 -16.27 21.75 23.22
C THR A 201 -15.39 21.99 22.00
N HIS A 202 -15.48 21.10 21.00
CA HIS A 202 -14.80 21.24 19.71
C HIS A 202 -15.49 22.17 18.71
N LYS A 203 -16.55 22.88 19.12
CA LYS A 203 -17.31 23.84 18.27
C LYS A 203 -17.89 23.21 17.00
N LEU A 204 -18.19 21.91 17.02
CA LEU A 204 -18.80 21.23 15.88
C LEU A 204 -20.31 21.51 15.83
N ILE A 205 -20.95 21.55 17.00
CA ILE A 205 -22.38 21.79 17.15
C ILE A 205 -22.68 22.72 18.32
N VAL A 206 -23.85 23.36 18.29
CA VAL A 206 -24.50 23.92 19.47
C VAL A 206 -25.59 22.92 19.89
N PRO A 207 -25.33 22.03 20.87
CA PRO A 207 -26.27 20.97 21.20
C PRO A 207 -27.51 21.54 21.90
N VAL A 208 -28.68 21.00 21.55
CA VAL A 208 -29.93 21.17 22.27
C VAL A 208 -30.30 19.78 22.78
N LEU A 209 -30.09 19.54 24.08
CA LEU A 209 -30.37 18.24 24.69
C LEU A 209 -31.88 18.08 24.90
N ILE A 210 -32.48 17.06 24.30
CA ILE A 210 -33.91 16.79 24.35
C ILE A 210 -34.14 15.48 25.10
N ALA A 211 -34.25 15.55 26.43
CA ALA A 211 -34.49 14.38 27.27
C ALA A 211 -35.07 14.75 28.65
N PRO A 212 -35.48 13.78 29.49
CA PRO A 212 -35.91 14.06 30.86
C PRO A 212 -34.78 14.69 31.69
N GLU A 213 -34.98 15.92 32.15
CA GLU A 213 -33.97 16.73 32.82
C GLU A 213 -33.37 16.03 34.06
N ALA A 214 -34.21 15.44 34.90
CA ALA A 214 -33.76 14.74 36.11
C ALA A 214 -32.79 13.59 35.80
N ARG A 215 -32.99 12.89 34.68
CA ARG A 215 -32.14 11.78 34.25
C ARG A 215 -30.82 12.28 33.67
N LEU A 216 -30.83 13.39 32.92
CA LEU A 216 -29.60 14.00 32.41
C LEU A 216 -28.73 14.56 33.53
N ARG A 217 -29.32 15.28 34.50
CA ARG A 217 -28.56 15.83 35.63
C ARG A 217 -27.93 14.72 36.48
N ALA A 218 -28.70 13.70 36.84
CA ALA A 218 -28.17 12.56 37.59
C ALA A 218 -27.05 11.82 36.85
N LEU A 219 -27.18 11.67 35.52
CA LEU A 219 -26.13 11.07 34.69
C LEU A 219 -24.88 11.97 34.62
N ALA A 220 -25.06 13.27 34.45
CA ALA A 220 -23.96 14.23 34.37
C ALA A 220 -23.19 14.30 35.69
N ASP A 221 -23.89 14.37 36.82
CA ASP A 221 -23.30 14.35 38.16
C ASP A 221 -22.54 13.04 38.42
N GLY A 222 -23.13 11.90 38.02
CA GLY A 222 -22.50 10.57 38.17
C GLY A 222 -21.27 10.37 37.28
N ALA A 223 -21.20 11.05 36.13
CA ALA A 223 -20.14 10.92 35.15
C ALA A 223 -19.12 12.09 35.17
N GLY A 224 -19.30 13.07 36.06
CA GLY A 224 -18.44 14.26 36.16
C GLY A 224 -18.53 15.20 34.94
N LEU A 225 -19.70 15.28 34.30
CA LEU A 225 -19.95 16.09 33.11
C LEU A 225 -20.68 17.39 33.48
N SER A 226 -20.31 18.52 32.84
CA SER A 226 -21.03 19.80 33.01
C SER A 226 -22.10 19.95 31.93
N LEU A 227 -23.31 20.29 32.35
CA LEU A 227 -24.46 20.64 31.48
C LEU A 227 -24.63 22.16 31.36
#